data_AF-A0A8J8XTT5-F1
#
_entry.id   AF-A0A8J8XTT5-F1
#
_cell.length_a   1.000
_cell.length_b   1.000
_cell.length_c   1.000
_cell.angle_alpha   90.00
_cell.angle_beta   90.00
_cell.angle_gamma   90.00
#
_symmetry.space_group_name_H-M   'P 1'
#
loop_
_entity.id
_entity.type
_entity.pdbx_description
1 polymer ?
#
loop_
_entity_poly.entity_id
_entity_poly.type
_entity_poly.pdbx_seq_one_letter_code
_entity_poly.pdbx_strand_id
1 'polypeptide(L)'
;MENVAANPSAAAAAAGNGVQASGAGGERPEDASKQNLAQVTSSIQKTLGLLHQLNLTVSSFNSASQLPLLQRLNALVAELDTMQKLAEGCNIQVPMEVVNLIDDGKNPDEFTRDVLNSCIAKNQITKGKTDAFKSLRKHLLEELEQAFPEDVEAYREIRATSAAVSGNTIGLV
;
A
#
# COMPACT_ATOMS: atom_id res chain seq x y z
N MET A 1 -4.72 -47.22 40.28
CA MET A 1 -3.97 -46.30 41.16
C MET A 1 -3.26 -45.34 40.22
N GLU A 2 -3.92 -44.25 39.83
CA GLU A 2 -3.81 -42.91 40.47
C GLU A 2 -2.93 -42.06 39.53
N ASN A 3 -3.46 -41.35 38.53
CA ASN A 3 -4.19 -40.06 38.52
C ASN A 3 -3.43 -38.88 39.16
N VAL A 4 -3.29 -37.79 38.37
CA VAL A 4 -2.91 -36.40 38.75
C VAL A 4 -1.40 -36.22 39.07
N ALA A 5 -0.63 -35.28 38.52
CA ALA A 5 -0.93 -33.86 38.32
C ALA A 5 -0.20 -33.25 37.10
N ALA A 6 -0.98 -32.61 36.24
CA ALA A 6 -0.53 -31.40 35.55
C ALA A 6 -0.58 -30.24 36.57
N ASN A 7 0.45 -29.40 36.63
CA ASN A 7 0.23 -28.00 37.00
C ASN A 7 1.31 -27.06 36.40
N PRO A 8 0.93 -25.81 36.05
CA PRO A 8 1.64 -24.89 35.20
C PRO A 8 2.25 -23.69 35.95
N SER A 9 3.04 -22.89 35.23
CA SER A 9 3.42 -21.51 35.58
C SER A 9 4.00 -20.88 34.32
N ALA A 10 3.66 -19.70 33.82
CA ALA A 10 2.63 -18.71 34.10
C ALA A 10 2.51 -17.91 32.77
N ALA A 11 1.36 -17.80 32.14
CA ALA A 11 0.45 -16.67 32.24
C ALA A 11 1.16 -15.30 32.45
N ALA A 12 1.56 -14.67 31.36
CA ALA A 12 1.72 -13.22 31.30
C ALA A 12 0.73 -12.68 30.25
N ALA A 13 -0.38 -12.18 30.77
CA ALA A 13 -1.41 -11.49 30.02
C ALA A 13 -0.86 -10.17 29.47
N ALA A 14 -1.02 -9.94 28.17
CA ALA A 14 -1.05 -8.60 27.59
C ALA A 14 -2.45 -8.38 26.98
N ALA A 15 -3.45 -8.36 27.86
CA ALA A 15 -4.70 -7.66 27.59
C ALA A 15 -4.42 -6.18 27.87
N GLY A 16 -4.32 -5.38 26.81
CA GLY A 16 -4.05 -3.94 26.88
C GLY A 16 -4.92 -3.19 25.89
N ASN A 17 -6.18 -3.02 26.30
CA ASN A 17 -7.17 -2.00 25.90
C ASN A 17 -7.32 -1.65 24.41
N GLY A 18 -8.29 -2.32 23.78
CA GLY A 18 -9.13 -1.67 22.79
C GLY A 18 -9.91 -0.53 23.46
N VAL A 19 -9.39 0.68 23.34
CA VAL A 19 -10.16 1.90 23.63
C VAL A 19 -11.20 2.04 22.53
N GLN A 20 -12.41 1.55 22.79
CA GLN A 20 -13.61 2.08 22.17
C GLN A 20 -13.77 3.53 22.65
N ALA A 21 -13.23 4.47 21.87
CA ALA A 21 -13.59 5.86 22.00
C ALA A 21 -14.95 6.07 21.32
N SER A 22 -16.01 5.86 22.08
CA SER A 22 -17.30 6.52 21.82
C SER A 22 -17.15 7.99 22.19
N GLY A 23 -17.00 8.87 21.19
CA GLY A 23 -16.97 10.31 21.40
C GLY A 23 -16.69 11.12 20.12
N ALA A 24 -17.72 11.86 19.68
CA ALA A 24 -17.72 12.96 18.72
C ALA A 24 -17.31 12.66 17.26
N GLY A 25 -18.27 12.83 16.34
CA GLY A 25 -18.08 12.75 14.89
C GLY A 25 -17.17 13.86 14.37
N GLY A 26 -15.86 13.62 14.42
CA GLY A 26 -14.87 14.26 13.56
C GLY A 26 -14.49 13.28 12.46
N GLU A 27 -14.78 13.62 11.21
CA GLU A 27 -14.40 12.83 10.05
C GLU A 27 -12.89 12.67 10.01
N ARG A 28 -12.39 11.42 10.03
CA ARG A 28 -10.96 11.16 9.88
C ARG A 28 -10.53 11.61 8.47
N PRO A 29 -9.34 12.22 8.29
CA PRO A 29 -8.87 12.72 6.99
C PRO A 29 -8.89 11.67 5.86
N GLU A 30 -8.73 10.39 6.22
CA GLU A 30 -8.78 9.25 5.30
C GLU A 30 -10.19 8.90 4.80
N ASP A 31 -11.24 9.24 5.54
CA ASP A 31 -12.63 9.00 5.14
C ASP A 31 -13.10 10.10 4.18
N ALA A 32 -12.70 11.35 4.42
CA ALA A 32 -12.96 12.47 3.52
C ALA A 32 -12.31 12.27 2.14
N SER A 33 -11.08 11.75 2.09
CA SER A 33 -10.38 11.48 0.82
C SER A 33 -11.09 10.41 -0.02
N LYS A 34 -11.59 9.36 0.62
CA LYS A 34 -12.38 8.30 -0.05
C LYS A 34 -13.73 8.84 -0.54
N GLN A 35 -14.36 9.70 0.24
CA GLN A 35 -15.61 10.35 -0.14
C GLN A 35 -15.42 11.28 -1.36
N ASN A 36 -14.36 12.08 -1.39
CA ASN A 36 -14.01 12.91 -2.55
C ASN A 36 -13.81 12.05 -3.80
N LEU A 37 -13.08 10.93 -3.69
CA LEU A 37 -12.89 10.00 -4.80
C LEU A 37 -14.21 9.39 -5.30
N ALA A 38 -15.11 9.04 -4.38
CA ALA A 38 -16.44 8.54 -4.74
C ALA A 38 -17.29 9.60 -5.47
N GLN A 39 -17.20 10.87 -5.05
CA GLN A 39 -17.86 11.99 -5.72
C GLN A 39 -17.32 12.23 -7.12
N VAL A 40 -16.00 12.24 -7.30
CA VAL A 40 -15.35 12.33 -8.63
C VAL A 40 -15.79 11.17 -9.52
N THR A 41 -15.80 9.95 -8.98
CA THR A 41 -16.25 8.75 -9.72
C THR A 41 -17.71 8.88 -10.20
N SER A 42 -18.60 9.36 -9.32
CA SER A 42 -20.00 9.62 -9.66
C SER A 42 -20.15 10.69 -10.75
N SER A 43 -19.36 11.76 -10.67
CA SER A 43 -19.35 12.83 -11.69
C SER A 43 -18.83 12.34 -13.05
N ILE A 44 -17.80 11.49 -13.06
CA ILE A 44 -17.32 10.82 -14.30
C ILE A 44 -18.43 9.97 -14.92
N GLN A 45 -19.13 9.17 -14.13
CA GLN A 45 -20.25 8.35 -14.61
C GLN A 45 -21.40 9.20 -15.17
N LYS A 46 -21.73 10.31 -14.48
CA LYS A 46 -22.74 11.26 -14.95
C LYS A 46 -22.33 11.93 -16.26
N THR A 47 -21.07 12.34 -16.38
CA THR A 47 -20.50 12.91 -17.60
C THR A 47 -20.61 11.93 -18.78
N LEU A 48 -20.25 10.66 -18.56
CA LEU A 48 -20.40 9.61 -19.58
C LEU A 48 -21.86 9.43 -20.00
N GLY A 49 -22.78 9.45 -19.03
CA GLY A 49 -24.22 9.38 -19.30
C GLY A 49 -24.74 10.56 -20.13
N LEU A 50 -24.32 11.79 -19.81
CA LEU A 50 -24.66 12.98 -20.58
C LEU A 50 -24.09 12.93 -22.00
N LEU A 51 -22.84 12.49 -22.16
CA LEU A 51 -22.20 12.30 -23.46
C LEU A 51 -22.96 11.27 -24.32
N HIS A 52 -23.36 10.14 -23.72
CA HIS A 52 -24.14 9.13 -24.42
C HIS A 52 -25.51 9.65 -24.86
N GLN A 53 -26.22 10.34 -23.97
CA GLN A 53 -27.53 10.93 -24.31
C GLN A 53 -27.41 12.02 -25.38
N LEU A 54 -26.33 12.81 -25.35
CA LEU A 54 -26.01 13.77 -26.39
C LEU A 54 -25.80 13.05 -27.73
N ASN A 55 -25.00 11.99 -27.76
CA ASN A 55 -24.76 11.18 -28.95
C ASN A 55 -26.06 10.62 -29.54
N LEU A 56 -26.97 10.08 -28.72
CA LEU A 56 -28.27 9.59 -29.19
C LEU A 56 -29.13 10.69 -29.82
N THR A 57 -29.13 11.89 -29.21
CA THR A 57 -29.88 13.04 -29.70
C THR A 57 -29.34 13.54 -31.03
N VAL A 58 -28.01 13.57 -31.18
CA VAL A 58 -27.34 13.97 -32.43
C VAL A 58 -27.55 12.91 -33.53
N SER A 59 -27.47 11.62 -33.18
CA SER A 59 -27.64 10.52 -34.14
C SER A 59 -29.04 10.43 -34.74
N SER A 60 -30.06 10.91 -34.01
CA SER A 60 -31.47 10.88 -34.43
C SER A 60 -32.07 12.29 -34.57
N PHE A 61 -31.22 13.26 -34.91
CA PHE A 61 -31.59 14.67 -34.90
C PHE A 61 -32.77 14.98 -35.83
N ASN A 62 -33.71 15.76 -35.30
CA ASN A 62 -34.84 16.34 -36.03
C ASN A 62 -35.17 17.74 -35.47
N SER A 63 -36.05 18.48 -36.15
CA SER A 63 -36.40 19.86 -35.76
C SER A 63 -36.93 20.00 -34.32
N ALA A 64 -37.60 18.99 -33.77
CA ALA A 64 -38.09 19.00 -32.39
C ALA A 64 -36.96 18.77 -31.35
N SER A 65 -35.83 18.20 -31.76
CA SER A 65 -34.70 17.89 -30.88
C SER A 65 -33.71 19.06 -30.69
N GLN A 66 -33.90 20.19 -31.38
CA GLN A 66 -33.00 21.34 -31.32
C GLN A 66 -32.85 21.92 -29.90
N LEU A 67 -33.97 22.14 -29.21
CA LEU A 67 -33.94 22.67 -27.84
C LEU A 67 -33.36 21.65 -26.83
N PRO A 68 -33.77 20.36 -26.83
CA PRO A 68 -33.13 19.33 -26.02
C PRO A 68 -31.63 19.19 -26.26
N LEU A 69 -31.16 19.33 -27.50
CA LEU A 69 -29.74 19.26 -27.84
C LEU A 69 -28.94 20.37 -27.11
N LEU A 70 -29.42 21.61 -27.17
CA LEU A 70 -28.79 22.74 -26.49
C LEU A 70 -28.78 22.57 -24.97
N GLN A 71 -29.89 22.08 -24.40
CA GLN A 71 -29.98 21.79 -22.98
C GLN A 71 -28.97 20.71 -22.55
N ARG A 72 -28.82 19.64 -23.35
CA ARG A 72 -27.85 18.56 -23.08
C ARG A 72 -26.41 19.02 -23.20
N LEU A 73 -26.09 19.87 -24.18
CA LEU A 73 -24.76 20.45 -24.34
C LEU A 73 -24.40 21.31 -23.11
N ASN A 74 -25.30 22.21 -22.71
CA ASN A 74 -25.08 23.05 -21.53
C ASN A 74 -24.96 22.21 -20.24
N ALA A 75 -25.75 21.14 -20.10
CA ALA A 75 -25.64 20.21 -18.98
C ALA A 75 -24.28 19.49 -18.95
N LEU A 76 -23.77 19.07 -20.11
CA LEU A 76 -22.43 18.46 -20.22
C LEU A 76 -21.33 19.44 -19.81
N VAL A 77 -21.38 20.68 -20.30
CA VAL A 77 -20.41 21.72 -19.95
C VAL A 77 -20.43 22.02 -18.44
N ALA A 78 -21.62 22.14 -17.84
CA ALA A 78 -21.77 22.36 -16.41
C ALA A 78 -21.26 21.17 -15.57
N GLU A 79 -21.46 19.94 -16.04
CA GLU A 79 -20.94 18.76 -15.36
C GLU A 79 -19.41 18.66 -15.47
N LEU A 80 -18.82 18.99 -16.62
CA LEU A 80 -17.35 19.03 -16.78
C LEU A 80 -16.71 20.06 -15.84
N ASP A 81 -17.32 21.24 -15.67
CA ASP A 81 -16.87 22.24 -14.70
C ASP A 81 -16.98 21.73 -13.25
N THR A 82 -18.07 21.01 -12.94
CA THR A 82 -18.26 20.38 -11.62
C THR A 82 -17.20 19.28 -11.38
N MET A 83 -16.95 18.43 -12.37
CA MET A 83 -15.94 17.38 -12.32
C MET A 83 -14.54 17.95 -12.08
N GLN A 84 -14.19 19.03 -12.77
CA GLN A 84 -12.91 19.72 -12.60
C GLN A 84 -12.73 20.24 -11.16
N LYS A 85 -13.76 20.86 -10.58
CA LYS A 85 -13.74 21.35 -9.20
C LYS A 85 -13.63 20.23 -8.18
N LEU A 86 -14.32 19.12 -8.41
CA LEU A 86 -14.23 17.94 -7.53
C LEU A 86 -12.83 17.30 -7.59
N ALA A 87 -12.18 17.32 -8.76
CA ALA A 87 -10.85 16.77 -8.95
C ALA A 87 -9.77 17.49 -8.13
N GLU A 88 -9.92 18.80 -7.86
CA GLU A 88 -9.01 19.57 -7.00
C GLU A 88 -8.94 19.01 -5.56
N GLY A 89 -10.01 18.36 -5.09
CA GLY A 89 -10.08 17.71 -3.78
C GLY A 89 -9.45 16.31 -3.72
N CYS A 90 -8.99 15.76 -4.86
CA CYS A 90 -8.42 14.42 -4.96
C CYS A 90 -6.89 14.47 -5.15
N ASN A 91 -6.15 14.56 -4.05
CA ASN A 91 -4.69 14.56 -4.07
C ASN A 91 -4.11 13.13 -4.10
N ILE A 92 -4.29 12.42 -5.22
CA ILE A 92 -3.77 11.07 -5.45
C ILE A 92 -2.57 11.15 -6.39
N GLN A 93 -1.44 10.56 -5.99
CA GLN A 93 -0.29 10.41 -6.87
C GLN A 93 -0.41 9.12 -7.69
N VAL A 94 -0.33 9.26 -9.01
CA VAL A 94 -0.39 8.14 -9.95
C VAL A 94 0.95 8.03 -10.67
N PRO A 95 1.63 6.87 -10.61
CA PRO A 95 2.86 6.65 -11.37
C PRO A 95 2.62 6.77 -12.88
N MET A 96 3.56 7.37 -13.61
CA MET A 96 3.46 7.52 -15.07
C MET A 96 3.34 6.18 -15.82
N GLU A 97 3.92 5.11 -15.27
CA GLU A 97 3.81 3.76 -15.84
C GLU A 97 2.35 3.28 -15.89
N VAL A 98 1.55 3.64 -14.89
CA VAL A 98 0.10 3.34 -14.86
C VAL A 98 -0.63 4.11 -15.96
N VAL A 99 -0.27 5.38 -16.18
CA VAL A 99 -0.86 6.22 -17.24
C VAL A 99 -0.55 5.63 -18.62
N ASN A 100 0.69 5.21 -18.85
CA ASN A 100 1.10 4.59 -20.11
C ASN A 100 0.35 3.27 -20.38
N LEU A 101 0.09 2.47 -19.34
CA LEU A 101 -0.73 1.26 -19.49
C LEU A 101 -2.16 1.58 -19.94
N ILE A 102 -2.75 2.66 -19.42
CA ILE A 102 -4.08 3.12 -19.81
C ILE A 102 -4.09 3.57 -21.28
N ASP A 103 -3.10 4.35 -21.70
CA ASP A 103 -2.96 4.82 -23.09
C ASP A 103 -2.78 3.66 -24.09
N ASP A 104 -2.06 2.62 -23.68
CA ASP A 104 -1.88 1.38 -24.45
C ASP A 104 -3.14 0.47 -24.43
N GLY A 105 -4.18 0.81 -23.67
CA GLY A 105 -5.38 -0.01 -23.50
C GLY A 105 -5.16 -1.29 -22.67
N LYS A 106 -4.08 -1.34 -21.87
CA LYS A 106 -3.78 -2.45 -20.95
C LYS A 106 -4.40 -2.23 -19.58
N ASN A 107 -4.46 -3.29 -18.78
CA ASN A 107 -4.96 -3.19 -17.42
C ASN A 107 -3.91 -2.51 -16.51
N PRO A 108 -4.23 -1.36 -15.85
CA PRO A 108 -3.32 -0.71 -14.91
C PRO A 108 -2.92 -1.61 -13.71
N ASP A 109 -3.73 -2.62 -13.36
CA ASP A 109 -3.40 -3.56 -12.28
C ASP A 109 -2.14 -4.40 -12.57
N GLU A 110 -1.73 -4.50 -13.84
CA GLU A 110 -0.48 -5.17 -14.20
C GLU A 110 0.73 -4.50 -13.56
N PHE A 111 0.75 -3.16 -13.50
CA PHE A 111 1.81 -2.44 -12.80
C PHE A 111 1.84 -2.82 -11.31
N THR A 112 0.69 -2.81 -10.64
CA THR A 112 0.57 -3.19 -9.23
C THR A 112 1.08 -4.62 -8.99
N ARG A 113 0.68 -5.56 -9.86
CA ARG A 113 1.11 -6.95 -9.83
C ARG A 113 2.63 -7.07 -10.00
N ASP A 114 3.20 -6.36 -10.96
CA ASP A 114 4.62 -6.46 -11.29
C ASP A 114 5.51 -5.84 -10.20
N VAL A 115 5.06 -4.74 -9.58
CA VAL A 115 5.71 -4.15 -8.40
C VAL A 115 5.68 -5.13 -7.22
N LEU A 116 4.53 -5.75 -6.96
CA LEU A 116 4.40 -6.73 -5.88
C LEU A 116 5.30 -7.94 -6.10
N ASN A 117 5.29 -8.52 -7.31
CA ASN A 117 6.15 -9.64 -7.68
C ASN A 117 7.64 -9.28 -7.59
N SER A 118 8.01 -8.09 -8.03
CA SER A 118 9.37 -7.57 -7.91
C SER A 118 9.80 -7.41 -6.46
N CYS A 119 8.90 -6.96 -5.58
CA CYS A 119 9.16 -6.86 -4.14
C CYS A 119 9.39 -8.24 -3.53
N ILE A 120 8.54 -9.22 -3.85
CA ILE A 120 8.67 -10.62 -3.39
C ILE A 120 10.02 -11.21 -3.82
N ALA A 121 10.36 -11.08 -5.11
CA ALA A 121 11.62 -11.59 -5.65
C ALA A 121 12.84 -10.91 -4.97
N LYS A 122 12.82 -9.58 -4.83
CA LYS A 122 13.89 -8.84 -4.15
C LYS A 122 14.03 -9.21 -2.68
N ASN A 123 12.92 -9.44 -1.98
CA ASN A 123 12.93 -9.90 -0.59
C ASN A 123 13.58 -11.28 -0.46
N GLN A 124 13.19 -12.24 -1.31
CA GLN A 124 13.78 -13.58 -1.33
C GLN A 124 15.27 -13.54 -1.67
N ILE A 125 15.68 -12.76 -2.68
CA ILE A 125 17.10 -12.58 -3.03
C ILE A 125 17.87 -12.00 -1.85
N THR A 126 17.32 -10.98 -1.18
CA THR A 126 17.97 -10.32 -0.03
C THR A 126 18.12 -11.29 1.15
N LYS A 127 17.08 -12.08 1.43
CA LYS A 127 17.13 -13.15 2.43
C LYS A 127 18.20 -14.18 2.08
N GLY A 128 18.20 -14.69 0.84
CA GLY A 128 19.18 -15.66 0.36
C GLY A 128 20.62 -15.15 0.45
N LYS A 129 20.87 -13.90 0.07
CA LYS A 129 22.18 -13.23 0.27
C LYS A 129 22.57 -13.18 1.74
N THR A 130 21.64 -12.76 2.60
CA THR A 130 21.88 -12.68 4.06
C THR A 130 22.22 -14.04 4.64
N ASP A 131 21.49 -15.08 4.25
CA ASP A 131 21.71 -16.44 4.74
C ASP A 131 23.01 -17.04 4.21
N ALA A 132 23.39 -16.74 2.96
CA ALA A 132 24.70 -17.10 2.42
C ALA A 132 25.85 -16.43 3.19
N PHE A 133 25.74 -15.14 3.51
CA PHE A 133 26.73 -14.44 4.33
C PHE A 133 26.82 -15.01 5.75
N LYS A 134 25.68 -15.36 6.38
CA LYS A 134 25.66 -16.04 7.68
C LYS A 134 26.35 -17.41 7.61
N SER A 135 26.08 -18.18 6.55
CA SER A 135 26.69 -19.50 6.34
C SER A 135 28.20 -19.39 6.13
N LEU A 136 28.66 -18.49 5.26
CA LEU A 136 30.09 -18.24 5.02
C LEU A 136 30.80 -17.84 6.32
N ARG A 137 30.18 -16.92 7.08
CA ARG A 137 30.69 -16.50 8.38
C ARG A 137 30.82 -17.69 9.34
N LYS A 138 29.83 -18.57 9.40
CA LYS A 138 29.84 -19.75 10.27
C LYS A 138 31.01 -20.67 9.91
N HIS A 139 31.15 -21.03 8.63
CA HIS A 139 32.23 -21.91 8.17
C HIS A 139 33.61 -21.29 8.42
N LEU A 140 33.78 -20.00 8.16
CA LEU A 140 35.06 -19.32 8.40
C LEU A 140 35.43 -19.32 9.89
N LEU A 141 34.44 -19.15 10.79
CA LEU A 141 34.68 -19.23 12.23
C LEU A 141 35.03 -20.64 12.70
N GLU A 142 34.41 -21.68 12.13
CA GLU A 142 34.71 -23.07 12.46
C GLU A 142 36.16 -23.44 12.07
N GLU A 143 36.61 -23.05 10.87
CA GLU A 143 37.99 -23.27 10.42
C GLU A 143 39.01 -22.48 11.24
N LEU A 144 38.69 -21.21 11.57
CA LEU A 144 39.54 -20.37 12.43
C LEU A 144 39.66 -20.93 13.84
N GLU A 145 38.60 -21.52 14.39
CA GLU A 145 38.61 -22.11 15.75
C GLU A 145 39.53 -23.32 15.83
N GLN A 146 39.62 -24.09 14.74
CA GLN A 146 40.54 -25.21 14.63
C GLN A 146 42.01 -24.78 14.44
N ALA A 147 42.26 -23.65 13.76
CA ALA A 147 43.61 -23.17 13.46
C ALA A 147 44.19 -22.23 14.54
N PHE A 148 43.36 -21.36 15.13
CA PHE A 148 43.76 -20.27 16.03
C PHE A 148 42.69 -20.01 17.12
N PRO A 149 42.63 -20.85 18.16
CA PRO A 149 41.56 -20.78 19.16
C PRO A 149 41.56 -19.49 20.01
N GLU A 150 42.73 -18.93 20.34
CA GLU A 150 42.79 -17.68 21.13
C GLU A 150 42.27 -16.45 20.36
N ASP A 151 42.52 -16.37 19.05
CA ASP A 151 42.09 -15.25 18.21
C ASP A 151 40.57 -15.26 17.96
N VAL A 152 39.94 -16.44 17.94
CA VAL A 152 38.49 -16.60 17.78
C VAL A 152 37.74 -16.10 19.02
N GLU A 153 38.28 -16.35 20.22
CA GLU A 153 37.67 -15.88 21.47
C GLU A 153 37.66 -14.34 21.53
N ALA A 154 38.79 -13.70 21.17
CA ALA A 154 38.88 -12.25 21.04
C ALA A 154 37.91 -11.69 19.99
N TYR A 155 37.74 -12.35 18.85
CA TYR A 155 36.76 -11.95 17.83
C TYR A 155 35.30 -12.08 18.30
N ARG A 156 34.97 -13.12 19.06
CA ARG A 156 33.62 -13.31 19.64
C ARG A 156 33.29 -12.19 20.62
N GLU A 157 34.24 -11.77 21.44
CA GLU A 157 34.07 -10.69 22.43
C GLU A 157 33.86 -9.32 21.76
N ILE A 158 34.65 -8.99 20.74
CA ILE A 158 34.47 -7.76 19.94
C ILE A 158 33.10 -7.75 19.26
N ARG A 159 32.65 -8.89 18.74
CA ARG A 159 31.32 -9.01 18.09
C ARG A 159 30.18 -8.86 19.09
N ALA A 160 30.27 -9.50 20.26
CA ALA A 160 29.25 -9.39 21.30
C ALA A 160 29.07 -7.92 21.73
N THR A 161 30.19 -7.22 21.90
CA THR A 161 30.22 -5.78 22.20
C THR A 161 29.59 -4.95 21.07
N SER A 162 29.96 -5.23 19.81
CA SER A 162 29.43 -4.51 18.64
C SER A 162 27.92 -4.73 18.43
N ALA A 163 27.43 -5.95 18.67
CA ALA A 163 26.01 -6.28 18.56
C ALA A 163 25.17 -5.59 19.66
N ALA A 164 25.70 -5.47 20.87
CA ALA A 164 25.06 -4.74 21.96
C ALA A 164 24.96 -3.23 21.66
N VAL A 165 25.99 -2.64 21.06
CA VAL A 165 26.00 -1.21 20.67
C VAL A 165 24.97 -0.90 19.58
N SER A 166 24.84 -1.75 18.55
CA SER A 166 23.81 -1.58 17.51
C SER A 166 22.38 -1.80 18.00
N GLY A 167 22.17 -2.67 19.00
CA GLY A 167 20.85 -2.84 19.63
C GLY A 167 20.42 -1.61 20.45
N ASN A 168 21.37 -0.94 21.10
CA ASN A 168 21.10 0.21 21.97
C ASN A 168 20.82 1.51 21.20
N THR A 169 21.18 1.58 19.91
CA THR A 169 20.95 2.77 19.05
C THR A 169 19.59 2.74 18.33
N ILE A 170 18.93 1.58 18.22
CA ILE A 170 17.59 1.48 17.60
C ILE A 170 16.46 1.81 18.60
N GLY A 171 16.74 1.95 19.89
CA GLY A 171 15.77 2.34 20.92
C GLY A 171 15.63 3.85 21.18
N LEU A 172 16.31 4.70 20.42
CA LEU A 172 16.41 6.15 20.70
C LEU A 172 16.00 7.07 19.53
N VAL A 173 15.25 6.56 18.55
CA VAL A 173 14.59 7.38 17.52
C VAL A 173 13.11 7.00 17.42
#